data_AF-A0A4R2HLI0-F1
#
_entry.id   AF-A0A4R2HLI0-F1
#
_cell.length_a   1.000
_cell.length_b   1.000
_cell.length_c   1.000
_cell.angle_alpha   90.00
_cell.angle_beta   90.00
_cell.angle_gamma   90.00
#
_symmetry.space_group_name_H-M   'P 1'
#
loop_
_entity.id
_entity.type
_entity.pdbx_description
1 polymer ?
#
loop_
_entity_poly.entity_id
_entity_poly.type
_entity_poly.pdbx_seq_one_letter_code
_entity_poly.pdbx_strand_id
1 'polypeptide(L)'
;MGAFRFIFHRDLIQDQTKIHENHYIFDPLMHPSSLSMKATLKIFSLLALSLMAFSVSAQNKLISLDKLINKTDPAWPLVQKWIDSAKNKVEVLPVDSSKAKEVLYNAQMTTYATLGSVIYNTGGIMVDNGWIRILGSGSERLTRNIAEWNKGKTIKEYGDNIPYLLIADDAVGGFFAINYGGLGPDVKNVYYLEPNTLTWQPLGAGYGEFLIFCFDSDLSKFYKGLRWSTWDQFIGNLADTKTYSFRPYLWEQGTDIEKCTRKLVGIEEMYNFNIMKSKELNADKGIKKDDTKKDETKQ
;
A
#
# COMPACT_ATOMS: atom_id res chain seq x y z
N MET A 1 11.37 16.82 -14.25
CA MET A 1 11.45 16.37 -12.85
C MET A 1 10.86 17.46 -11.97
N GLY A 2 9.62 17.32 -11.54
CA GLY A 2 9.00 18.18 -10.55
C GLY A 2 8.44 17.27 -9.47
N ALA A 3 8.94 17.41 -8.24
CA ALA A 3 8.35 16.72 -7.10
C ALA A 3 6.94 17.30 -6.89
N PHE A 4 5.90 16.47 -7.04
CA PHE A 4 4.54 16.84 -6.67
C PHE A 4 4.46 16.92 -5.14
N ARG A 5 4.78 18.09 -4.59
CA ARG A 5 4.49 18.40 -3.18
C ARG A 5 3.03 18.86 -3.13
N PHE A 6 2.16 18.01 -2.60
CA PHE A 6 0.77 18.39 -2.32
C PHE A 6 0.77 19.55 -1.32
N ILE A 7 0.21 20.70 -1.72
CA ILE A 7 -0.14 21.77 -0.79
C ILE A 7 -1.59 21.51 -0.38
N PHE A 8 -1.79 20.73 0.67
CA PHE A 8 -3.06 20.77 1.39
C PHE A 8 -3.17 22.14 2.07
N HIS A 9 -4.20 22.91 1.74
CA HIS A 9 -4.56 24.09 2.55
C HIS A 9 -4.96 23.58 3.93
N ARG A 10 -4.05 23.74 4.87
CA ARG A 10 -4.13 23.20 6.23
C ARG A 10 -4.85 24.20 7.13
N ASP A 11 -6.09 24.53 6.77
CA ASP A 11 -6.99 25.32 7.61
C ASP A 11 -8.21 24.46 7.94
N LEU A 12 -8.05 23.63 8.97
CA LEU A 12 -9.06 23.22 9.95
C LEU A 12 -8.51 22.00 10.71
N ILE A 13 -8.70 22.01 12.03
CA ILE A 13 -8.27 21.02 13.03
C ILE A 13 -6.85 21.28 13.59
N GLN A 14 -6.73 22.37 14.37
CA GLN A 14 -5.97 22.31 15.61
C GLN A 14 -6.92 21.84 16.71
N ASP A 15 -6.61 20.73 17.37
CA ASP A 15 -6.42 20.69 18.83
C ASP A 15 -5.97 19.28 19.25
N GLN A 16 -5.16 19.24 20.31
CA GLN A 16 -4.80 18.10 21.14
C GLN A 16 -3.70 17.15 20.64
N THR A 17 -2.48 17.42 21.10
CA THR A 17 -1.65 16.44 21.81
C THR A 17 -0.43 17.13 22.44
N LYS A 18 -0.49 17.41 23.74
CA LYS A 18 0.69 17.58 24.61
C LYS A 18 0.90 16.25 25.32
N ILE A 19 2.05 15.63 25.14
CA ILE A 19 2.47 14.50 25.97
C ILE A 19 3.95 14.72 26.34
N HIS A 20 4.21 14.62 27.63
CA HIS A 20 5.47 14.87 28.32
C HIS A 20 6.59 13.91 27.89
N GLU A 21 7.79 14.46 27.65
CA GLU A 21 9.05 13.73 27.55
C GLU A 21 9.62 13.48 28.96
N ASN A 22 9.96 12.22 29.27
CA ASN A 22 10.83 11.88 30.38
C ASN A 22 12.12 11.27 29.83
N HIS A 23 13.24 11.92 30.16
CA HIS A 23 14.60 11.50 29.90
C HIS A 23 14.97 10.27 30.74
N TYR A 24 15.63 9.28 30.13
CA TYR A 24 16.50 8.34 30.85
C TYR A 24 17.89 8.33 30.21
N ILE A 25 18.86 8.69 31.06
CA ILE A 25 20.29 8.70 30.81
C ILE A 25 20.82 7.27 30.96
N PHE A 26 21.62 6.80 30.01
CA PHE A 26 22.46 5.60 30.17
C PHE A 26 23.91 5.97 29.91
N ASP A 27 24.74 5.78 30.93
CA ASP A 27 26.20 5.79 30.83
C ASP A 27 26.70 4.33 30.67
N PRO A 28 27.67 4.05 29.78
CA PRO A 28 28.24 2.70 29.61
C PRO A 28 29.55 2.58 30.42
N LEU A 29 29.96 1.36 30.80
CA LEU A 29 31.39 0.98 30.88
C LEU A 29 31.61 -0.51 31.20
N MET A 30 32.61 -1.06 30.50
CA MET A 30 33.54 -2.15 30.87
C MET A 30 33.19 -3.62 30.62
N HIS A 31 33.76 -4.14 29.53
CA HIS A 31 34.44 -5.44 29.41
C HIS A 31 35.91 -5.31 29.91
N PRO A 32 36.80 -6.34 29.90
CA PRO A 32 36.68 -7.80 29.78
C PRO A 32 37.62 -8.60 30.74
N SER A 33 37.50 -9.93 30.80
CA SER A 33 38.63 -10.88 31.02
C SER A 33 38.12 -12.31 30.83
N SER A 34 38.33 -12.96 29.69
CA SER A 34 39.47 -13.84 29.35
C SER A 34 39.76 -14.93 30.40
N LEU A 35 39.46 -16.20 30.08
CA LEU A 35 40.34 -17.31 30.44
C LEU A 35 40.10 -18.55 29.56
N SER A 36 41.12 -18.82 28.75
CA SER A 36 41.75 -20.10 28.41
C SER A 36 40.94 -21.35 28.07
N MET A 37 41.42 -22.01 27.01
CA MET A 37 40.85 -23.10 26.25
C MET A 37 41.63 -24.41 26.55
N LYS A 38 40.94 -25.55 26.38
CA LYS A 38 41.44 -26.91 26.08
C LYS A 38 41.72 -27.85 27.27
N ALA A 39 40.74 -28.71 27.53
CA ALA A 39 40.99 -30.11 27.89
C ALA A 39 40.05 -31.00 27.05
N THR A 40 40.65 -31.88 26.26
CA THR A 40 39.99 -32.91 25.45
C THR A 40 39.73 -34.15 26.29
N LEU A 41 38.49 -34.65 26.33
CA LEU A 41 38.25 -36.07 26.57
C LEU A 41 36.93 -36.53 25.93
N LYS A 42 37.05 -37.52 25.04
CA LYS A 42 35.94 -38.22 24.39
C LYS A 42 35.16 -39.02 25.42
N ILE A 43 33.86 -38.78 25.53
CA ILE A 43 32.91 -39.72 26.14
C ILE A 43 31.75 -39.86 25.15
N PHE A 44 31.62 -41.07 24.61
CA PHE A 44 30.43 -41.49 23.88
C PHE A 44 29.28 -41.66 24.88
N SER A 45 28.21 -40.90 24.69
CA SER A 45 26.94 -41.12 25.36
C SER A 45 25.84 -40.94 24.32
N LEU A 46 25.09 -42.01 24.07
CA LEU A 46 23.83 -41.92 23.34
C LEU A 46 22.93 -40.90 24.05
N LEU A 47 22.70 -39.75 23.42
CA LEU A 47 21.58 -38.88 23.75
C LEU A 47 20.78 -38.66 22.48
N ALA A 48 19.75 -39.49 22.31
CA ALA A 48 18.64 -39.14 21.44
C ALA A 48 17.97 -37.90 22.06
N LEU A 49 18.24 -36.73 21.52
CA LEU A 49 17.39 -35.57 21.72
C LEU A 49 17.15 -34.93 20.36
N SER A 50 15.96 -35.22 19.86
CA SER A 50 15.32 -34.54 18.75
C SER A 50 15.60 -33.04 18.82
N LEU A 51 16.39 -32.52 17.88
CA LEU A 51 16.37 -31.12 17.50
C LEU A 51 15.07 -30.85 16.74
N MET A 52 13.93 -30.97 17.42
CA MET A 52 12.79 -30.13 17.07
C MET A 52 13.20 -28.72 17.49
N ALA A 53 13.74 -27.96 16.55
CA ALA A 53 13.72 -26.52 16.65
C ALA A 53 12.25 -26.13 16.82
N PHE A 54 11.86 -25.84 18.07
CA PHE A 54 10.65 -25.10 18.35
C PHE A 54 10.83 -23.75 17.66
N SER A 55 10.37 -23.68 16.41
CA SER A 55 9.96 -22.42 15.84
C SER A 55 8.76 -22.02 16.66
N VAL A 56 8.98 -21.31 17.76
CA VAL A 56 7.94 -20.54 18.43
C VAL A 56 7.54 -19.51 17.38
N SER A 57 6.59 -19.85 16.51
CA SER A 57 5.85 -18.80 15.84
C SER A 57 5.15 -18.07 16.96
N ALA A 58 5.44 -16.79 17.12
CA ALA A 58 4.56 -15.92 17.86
C ALA A 58 3.22 -16.01 17.13
N GLN A 59 2.31 -16.86 17.62
CA GLN A 59 0.93 -16.84 17.19
C GLN A 59 0.38 -15.51 17.69
N ASN A 60 0.51 -14.45 16.88
CA ASN A 60 -0.18 -13.20 17.11
C ASN A 60 -1.66 -13.54 17.17
N LYS A 61 -2.23 -13.51 18.38
CA LYS A 61 -3.64 -13.78 18.56
C LYS A 61 -4.41 -12.65 17.90
N LEU A 62 -5.06 -12.97 16.78
CA LEU A 62 -5.89 -12.03 16.03
C LEU A 62 -6.96 -11.41 16.95
N ILE A 63 -7.25 -10.14 16.71
CA ILE A 63 -8.34 -9.42 17.36
C ILE A 63 -9.65 -10.03 16.88
N SER A 64 -10.54 -10.34 17.82
CA SER A 64 -11.84 -10.91 17.52
C SER A 64 -12.74 -9.92 16.78
N LEU A 65 -13.60 -10.43 15.89
CA LEU A 65 -14.45 -9.61 15.03
C LEU A 65 -15.33 -8.63 15.81
N ASP A 66 -15.86 -9.02 16.96
CA ASP A 66 -16.69 -8.16 17.82
C ASP A 66 -15.94 -6.92 18.32
N LYS A 67 -14.62 -7.02 18.50
CA LYS A 67 -13.76 -5.89 18.90
C LYS A 67 -13.35 -5.01 17.72
N LEU A 68 -13.37 -5.55 16.50
CA LEU A 68 -13.10 -4.79 15.28
C LEU A 68 -14.31 -3.93 14.87
N ILE A 69 -15.53 -4.36 15.21
CA ILE A 69 -16.77 -3.64 14.90
C ILE A 69 -17.10 -2.64 16.03
N ASN A 70 -16.75 -1.38 15.81
CA ASN A 70 -17.18 -0.26 16.64
C ASN A 70 -18.66 0.06 16.35
N LYS A 71 -19.50 -0.02 17.39
CA LYS A 71 -20.95 0.26 17.32
C LYS A 71 -21.32 1.67 17.80
N THR A 72 -20.41 2.38 18.47
CA THR A 72 -20.68 3.69 19.08
C THR A 72 -20.27 4.83 18.17
N ASP A 73 -19.13 4.68 17.50
CA ASP A 73 -18.51 5.71 16.66
C ASP A 73 -17.78 5.09 15.46
N PRO A 74 -18.50 4.43 14.53
CA PRO A 74 -17.88 3.97 13.28
C PRO A 74 -17.59 5.16 12.36
N ALA A 75 -16.53 5.08 11.55
CA ALA A 75 -16.20 6.13 10.58
C ALA A 75 -17.14 6.18 9.37
N TRP A 76 -18.00 5.17 9.14
CA TRP A 76 -18.83 5.07 7.94
C TRP A 76 -19.76 6.28 7.71
N PRO A 77 -20.49 6.81 8.71
CA PRO A 77 -21.30 8.01 8.53
C PRO A 77 -20.49 9.23 8.08
N LEU A 78 -19.22 9.33 8.46
CA LEU A 78 -18.32 10.39 7.98
C LEU A 78 -17.94 10.16 6.51
N VAL A 79 -17.60 8.92 6.14
CA VAL A 79 -17.29 8.56 4.75
C VAL A 79 -18.48 8.79 3.83
N GLN A 80 -19.70 8.46 4.27
CA GLN A 80 -20.93 8.73 3.51
C GLN A 80 -21.11 10.22 3.22
N LYS A 81 -20.86 11.10 4.20
CA LYS A 81 -20.90 12.56 3.98
C LYS A 81 -19.91 13.03 2.91
N TRP A 82 -18.72 12.44 2.86
CA TRP A 82 -17.73 12.75 1.81
C TRP A 82 -18.17 12.26 0.43
N ILE A 83 -18.83 11.10 0.36
CA ILE A 83 -19.40 10.57 -0.89
C ILE A 83 -20.56 11.46 -1.37
N ASP A 84 -21.46 11.85 -0.47
CA ASP A 84 -22.63 12.69 -0.78
C ASP A 84 -22.24 14.10 -1.29
N SER A 85 -21.05 14.58 -0.89
CA SER A 85 -20.49 15.87 -1.29
C SER A 85 -19.41 15.78 -2.36
N ALA A 86 -19.18 14.60 -2.95
CA ALA A 86 -18.12 14.36 -3.91
C ALA A 86 -18.31 15.21 -5.19
N LYS A 87 -17.22 15.83 -5.67
CA LYS A 87 -17.16 16.47 -7.00
C LYS A 87 -16.96 15.46 -8.11
N ASN A 88 -16.17 14.42 -7.84
CA ASN A 88 -15.94 13.32 -8.77
C ASN A 88 -17.10 12.32 -8.68
N LYS A 89 -17.38 11.60 -9.77
CA LYS A 89 -18.39 10.54 -9.74
C LYS A 89 -17.91 9.40 -8.83
N VAL A 90 -18.72 9.05 -7.83
CA VAL A 90 -18.44 7.95 -6.90
C VAL A 90 -19.57 6.92 -6.97
N GLU A 91 -19.21 5.66 -7.16
CA GLU A 91 -20.12 4.52 -7.08
C GLU A 91 -19.65 3.59 -5.96
N VAL A 92 -20.53 3.34 -4.99
CA VAL A 92 -20.28 2.36 -3.91
C VAL A 92 -20.81 1.01 -4.36
N LEU A 93 -19.94 0.01 -4.44
CA LEU A 93 -20.32 -1.33 -4.87
C LEU A 93 -21.07 -2.07 -3.74
N PRO A 94 -22.07 -2.91 -4.09
CA PRO A 94 -22.85 -3.65 -3.11
C PRO A 94 -21.97 -4.48 -2.15
N VAL A 95 -22.36 -4.49 -0.88
CA VAL A 95 -21.67 -5.25 0.17
C VAL A 95 -22.40 -6.57 0.45
N ASP A 96 -21.63 -7.65 0.58
CA ASP A 96 -22.08 -8.89 1.19
C ASP A 96 -21.64 -8.88 2.67
N SER A 97 -22.61 -8.75 3.58
CA SER A 97 -22.35 -8.61 5.02
C SER A 97 -21.59 -9.78 5.64
N SER A 98 -21.70 -10.99 5.08
CA SER A 98 -20.94 -12.15 5.57
C SER A 98 -19.48 -12.06 5.14
N LYS A 99 -19.24 -11.78 3.85
CA LYS A 99 -17.90 -11.59 3.31
C LYS A 99 -17.21 -10.39 3.94
N ALA A 100 -17.91 -9.28 4.16
CA ALA A 100 -17.36 -8.08 4.78
C ALA A 100 -16.84 -8.34 6.20
N LYS A 101 -17.54 -9.16 6.99
CA LYS A 101 -17.08 -9.59 8.33
C LYS A 101 -15.81 -10.44 8.26
N GLU A 102 -15.76 -11.38 7.33
CA GLU A 102 -14.57 -12.22 7.11
C GLU A 102 -13.37 -11.39 6.67
N VAL A 103 -13.56 -10.52 5.67
CA VAL A 103 -12.49 -9.65 5.16
C VAL A 103 -12.03 -8.67 6.24
N LEU A 104 -12.94 -8.08 7.03
CA LEU A 104 -12.58 -7.19 8.14
C LEU A 104 -11.72 -7.93 9.18
N TYR A 105 -12.10 -9.16 9.54
CA TYR A 105 -11.31 -10.01 10.41
C TYR A 105 -9.94 -10.31 9.80
N ASN A 106 -9.86 -10.76 8.55
CA ASN A 106 -8.56 -11.07 7.93
C ASN A 106 -7.66 -9.83 7.76
N ALA A 107 -8.25 -8.66 7.53
CA ALA A 107 -7.53 -7.39 7.43
C ALA A 107 -7.10 -6.81 8.79
N GLN A 108 -7.70 -7.26 9.90
CA GLN A 108 -7.43 -6.77 11.25
C GLN A 108 -7.60 -5.24 11.40
N MET A 109 -8.62 -4.69 10.73
CA MET A 109 -8.94 -3.25 10.78
C MET A 109 -10.21 -3.00 11.60
N THR A 110 -10.25 -1.90 12.34
CA THR A 110 -11.45 -1.53 13.11
C THR A 110 -12.37 -0.61 12.29
N THR A 111 -13.69 -0.73 12.48
CA THR A 111 -14.66 0.18 11.83
C THR A 111 -14.62 1.61 12.40
N TYR A 112 -13.91 1.83 13.52
CA TYR A 112 -13.56 3.18 13.98
C TYR A 112 -12.65 3.90 12.97
N ALA A 113 -11.76 3.17 12.29
CA ALA A 113 -10.95 3.72 11.22
C ALA A 113 -11.73 3.74 9.89
N THR A 114 -11.45 4.75 9.05
CA THR A 114 -12.04 4.88 7.72
C THR A 114 -11.81 3.64 6.85
N LEU A 115 -10.62 3.03 6.91
CA LEU A 115 -10.30 1.79 6.19
C LEU A 115 -11.20 0.62 6.60
N GLY A 116 -11.31 0.33 7.90
CA GLY A 116 -12.19 -0.74 8.38
C GLY A 116 -13.66 -0.47 8.09
N SER A 117 -14.09 0.80 8.13
CA SER A 117 -15.43 1.20 7.73
C SER A 117 -15.70 0.96 6.23
N VAL A 118 -14.76 1.27 5.33
CA VAL A 118 -14.91 0.99 3.89
C VAL A 118 -14.98 -0.52 3.64
N ILE A 119 -14.13 -1.31 4.29
CA ILE A 119 -14.14 -2.78 4.20
C ILE A 119 -15.49 -3.34 4.67
N TYR A 120 -16.00 -2.85 5.80
CA TYR A 120 -17.20 -3.40 6.41
C TYR A 120 -18.50 -3.04 5.68
N ASN A 121 -18.54 -1.89 5.01
CA ASN A 121 -19.79 -1.34 4.45
C ASN A 121 -19.84 -1.36 2.92
N THR A 122 -18.78 -1.77 2.23
CA THR A 122 -18.72 -1.70 0.76
C THR A 122 -18.04 -2.93 0.16
N GLY A 123 -18.49 -3.36 -1.01
CA GLY A 123 -17.69 -4.27 -1.84
C GLY A 123 -16.46 -3.60 -2.46
N GLY A 124 -16.41 -2.27 -2.42
CA GLY A 124 -15.38 -1.41 -3.01
C GLY A 124 -16.01 -0.09 -3.46
N ILE A 125 -15.17 0.85 -3.88
CA ILE A 125 -15.62 2.17 -4.33
C ILE A 125 -14.98 2.46 -5.69
N MET A 126 -15.81 2.76 -6.69
CA MET A 126 -15.38 3.15 -8.03
C MET A 126 -15.44 4.67 -8.16
N VAL A 127 -14.34 5.29 -8.56
CA VAL A 127 -14.23 6.74 -8.70
C VAL A 127 -13.94 7.07 -10.16
N ASP A 128 -14.64 8.09 -10.66
CA ASP A 128 -14.55 8.58 -12.03
C ASP A 128 -14.74 7.45 -13.06
N ASN A 129 -15.93 6.82 -12.99
CA ASN A 129 -16.33 5.68 -13.81
C ASN A 129 -15.45 4.43 -13.66
N GLY A 130 -14.76 4.27 -12.53
CA GLY A 130 -13.84 3.15 -12.29
C GLY A 130 -12.41 3.42 -12.73
N TRP A 131 -12.06 4.69 -13.03
CA TRP A 131 -10.68 5.09 -13.23
C TRP A 131 -9.82 4.79 -12.01
N ILE A 132 -10.31 5.08 -10.79
CA ILE A 132 -9.71 4.61 -9.53
C ILE A 132 -10.66 3.60 -8.90
N ARG A 133 -10.11 2.49 -8.41
CA ARG A 133 -10.86 1.40 -7.79
C ARG A 133 -10.31 1.15 -6.40
N ILE A 134 -11.06 1.58 -5.39
CA ILE A 134 -10.68 1.46 -3.98
C ILE A 134 -11.23 0.14 -3.43
N LEU A 135 -10.37 -0.65 -2.80
CA LEU A 135 -10.69 -1.99 -2.31
C LEU A 135 -11.56 -1.93 -1.05
N GLY A 136 -12.64 -2.71 -1.05
CA GLY A 136 -13.48 -2.99 0.12
C GLY A 136 -13.49 -4.49 0.44
N SER A 137 -14.67 -5.05 0.73
CA SER A 137 -14.87 -6.49 0.96
C SER A 137 -14.97 -7.33 -0.31
N GLY A 138 -14.85 -6.73 -1.49
CA GLY A 138 -15.13 -7.38 -2.77
C GLY A 138 -16.62 -7.41 -3.11
N SER A 139 -16.92 -7.43 -4.41
CA SER A 139 -18.25 -7.51 -5.02
C SER A 139 -18.19 -8.33 -6.31
N GLU A 140 -19.32 -8.52 -6.99
CA GLU A 140 -19.34 -9.20 -8.30
C GLU A 140 -18.49 -8.47 -9.36
N ARG A 141 -18.52 -7.14 -9.34
CA ARG A 141 -17.76 -6.28 -10.26
C ARG A 141 -16.28 -6.17 -9.88
N LEU A 142 -16.02 -5.77 -8.64
CA LEU A 142 -14.66 -5.72 -8.07
C LEU A 142 -14.45 -6.95 -7.19
N THR A 143 -14.09 -8.07 -7.82
CA THR A 143 -14.00 -9.39 -7.15
C THR A 143 -12.92 -9.48 -6.08
N ARG A 144 -11.91 -8.60 -6.16
CA ARG A 144 -10.81 -8.53 -5.19
C ARG A 144 -11.29 -7.80 -3.94
N ASN A 145 -10.98 -8.37 -2.78
CA ASN A 145 -11.09 -7.69 -1.49
C ASN A 145 -9.71 -7.34 -0.95
N ILE A 146 -9.66 -6.43 0.04
CA ILE A 146 -8.39 -5.93 0.54
C ILE A 146 -7.48 -7.01 1.17
N ALA A 147 -8.05 -8.00 1.83
CA ALA A 147 -7.28 -9.00 2.58
C ALA A 147 -6.65 -10.03 1.63
N GLU A 148 -7.47 -10.66 0.80
CA GLU A 148 -7.02 -11.65 -0.17
C GLU A 148 -6.12 -11.03 -1.24
N TRP A 149 -6.41 -9.79 -1.67
CA TRP A 149 -5.58 -9.12 -2.66
C TRP A 149 -4.14 -8.95 -2.18
N ASN A 150 -3.94 -8.66 -0.90
CA ASN A 150 -2.61 -8.44 -0.31
C ASN A 150 -1.93 -9.74 0.15
N LYS A 151 -2.68 -10.84 0.33
CA LYS A 151 -2.13 -12.18 0.62
C LYS A 151 -1.23 -12.64 -0.52
N GLY A 152 -0.06 -13.18 -0.17
CA GLY A 152 0.96 -13.62 -1.14
C GLY A 152 1.74 -12.47 -1.80
N LYS A 153 1.41 -11.21 -1.50
CA LYS A 153 2.15 -10.02 -1.95
C LYS A 153 2.90 -9.41 -0.77
N THR A 154 2.17 -8.76 0.14
CA THR A 154 2.75 -8.14 1.34
C THR A 154 2.37 -8.85 2.63
N ILE A 155 1.26 -9.59 2.62
CA ILE A 155 0.80 -10.41 3.74
C ILE A 155 1.24 -11.86 3.48
N LYS A 156 2.03 -12.45 4.39
CA LYS A 156 2.28 -13.90 4.38
C LYS A 156 1.20 -14.61 5.16
N GLU A 157 0.98 -14.21 6.41
CA GLU A 157 -0.12 -14.64 7.27
C GLU A 157 -0.97 -13.45 7.75
N TYR A 158 -2.27 -13.67 7.95
CA TYR A 158 -3.14 -12.62 8.48
C TYR A 158 -2.70 -12.25 9.90
N GLY A 159 -2.65 -10.95 10.21
CA GLY A 159 -2.10 -10.43 11.45
C GLY A 159 -0.58 -10.20 11.46
N ASP A 160 0.10 -10.45 10.35
CA ASP A 160 1.51 -10.09 10.19
C ASP A 160 1.72 -8.57 10.23
N ASN A 161 2.90 -8.18 10.70
CA ASN A 161 3.44 -6.85 10.42
C ASN A 161 3.82 -6.81 8.93
N ILE A 162 3.11 -5.98 8.16
CA ILE A 162 3.32 -5.86 6.73
C ILE A 162 4.11 -4.59 6.37
N PRO A 163 4.89 -4.60 5.28
CA PRO A 163 5.67 -3.43 4.84
C PRO A 163 4.80 -2.30 4.27
N TYR A 164 3.70 -2.67 3.60
CA TYR A 164 2.68 -1.77 3.07
C TYR A 164 1.42 -2.57 2.73
N LEU A 165 0.29 -1.89 2.57
CA LEU A 165 -1.00 -2.47 2.22
C LEU A 165 -1.55 -1.82 0.96
N LEU A 166 -1.75 -2.59 -0.11
CA LEU A 166 -2.42 -2.13 -1.33
C LEU A 166 -3.89 -1.85 -1.03
N ILE A 167 -4.35 -0.65 -1.38
CA ILE A 167 -5.69 -0.16 -1.05
C ILE A 167 -6.51 0.22 -2.28
N ALA A 168 -5.86 0.50 -3.41
CA ALA A 168 -6.52 0.86 -4.66
C ALA A 168 -5.59 0.66 -5.85
N ASP A 169 -6.16 0.71 -7.05
CA ASP A 169 -5.43 0.78 -8.31
C ASP A 169 -6.20 1.65 -9.31
N ASP A 170 -5.54 1.97 -10.43
CA ASP A 170 -6.13 2.77 -11.49
C ASP A 170 -6.13 2.08 -12.86
N ALA A 171 -6.86 2.70 -13.79
CA ALA A 171 -7.03 2.24 -15.15
C ALA A 171 -5.74 2.26 -16.00
N VAL A 172 -4.70 2.96 -15.57
CA VAL A 172 -3.43 3.13 -16.31
C VAL A 172 -2.28 2.31 -15.73
N GLY A 173 -2.58 1.41 -14.80
CA GLY A 173 -1.62 0.47 -14.21
C GLY A 173 -0.89 1.01 -12.99
N GLY A 174 -1.37 2.09 -12.39
CA GLY A 174 -0.91 2.60 -11.12
C GLY A 174 -1.56 1.89 -9.92
N PHE A 175 -0.85 1.88 -8.79
CA PHE A 175 -1.30 1.24 -7.56
C PHE A 175 -1.13 2.17 -6.36
N PHE A 176 -2.05 2.11 -5.41
CA PHE A 176 -2.00 2.90 -4.18
C PHE A 176 -1.83 1.99 -2.98
N ALA A 177 -0.96 2.38 -2.04
CA ALA A 177 -0.67 1.61 -0.85
C ALA A 177 -0.51 2.49 0.39
N ILE A 178 -1.00 2.02 1.55
CA ILE A 178 -0.62 2.60 2.84
C ILE A 178 0.77 2.07 3.20
N ASN A 179 1.72 2.97 3.42
CA ASN A 179 3.07 2.61 3.84
C ASN A 179 3.10 2.25 5.33
N TYR A 180 3.68 1.10 5.66
CA TYR A 180 3.93 0.67 7.04
C TYR A 180 5.44 0.56 7.33
N GLY A 181 6.27 1.24 6.54
CA GLY A 181 7.72 1.32 6.68
C GLY A 181 8.49 0.65 5.54
N GLY A 182 7.80 -0.03 4.61
CA GLY A 182 8.42 -0.71 3.48
C GLY A 182 8.60 0.13 2.21
N LEU A 183 7.94 1.28 2.09
CA LEU A 183 8.04 2.16 0.92
C LEU A 183 8.86 3.42 1.20
N GLY A 184 8.91 3.86 2.46
CA GLY A 184 9.66 5.02 2.91
C GLY A 184 9.46 5.30 4.41
N PRO A 185 10.03 6.39 4.95
CA PRO A 185 10.08 6.65 6.39
C PRO A 185 8.75 7.15 6.99
N ASP A 186 7.88 7.74 6.17
CA ASP A 186 6.58 8.30 6.54
C ASP A 186 5.50 7.20 6.62
N VAL A 187 5.47 6.53 7.76
CA VAL A 187 4.50 5.49 8.10
C VAL A 187 3.07 6.05 8.13
N LYS A 188 2.10 5.26 7.66
CA LYS A 188 0.67 5.57 7.45
C LYS A 188 0.37 6.56 6.31
N ASN A 189 1.38 7.01 5.57
CA ASN A 189 1.15 7.78 4.34
C ASN A 189 0.70 6.86 3.20
N VAL A 190 -0.19 7.35 2.33
CA VAL A 190 -0.55 6.68 1.08
C VAL A 190 0.48 7.03 0.03
N TYR A 191 1.00 6.00 -0.61
CA TYR A 191 1.92 6.08 -1.72
C TYR A 191 1.24 5.67 -3.02
N TYR A 192 1.68 6.26 -4.12
CA TYR A 192 1.27 5.91 -5.48
C TYR A 192 2.45 5.32 -6.26
N LEU A 193 2.32 4.09 -6.74
CA LEU A 193 3.22 3.50 -7.73
C LEU A 193 2.85 4.07 -9.10
N GLU A 194 3.57 5.11 -9.49
CA GLU A 194 3.33 5.80 -10.75
C GLU A 194 3.66 4.91 -11.96
N PRO A 195 2.75 4.72 -12.92
CA PRO A 195 2.99 3.81 -14.05
C PRO A 195 4.02 4.34 -15.05
N ASN A 196 4.31 5.64 -15.05
CA ASN A 196 5.33 6.28 -15.90
C ASN A 196 6.71 6.39 -15.25
N THR A 197 6.86 6.07 -13.96
CA THR A 197 8.18 6.07 -13.30
C THR A 197 8.51 4.74 -12.62
N LEU A 198 7.50 3.90 -12.40
CA LEU A 198 7.55 2.68 -11.59
C LEU A 198 8.24 2.92 -10.23
N THR A 199 8.02 4.09 -9.66
CA THR A 199 8.54 4.48 -8.35
C THR A 199 7.37 4.80 -7.43
N TRP A 200 7.43 4.32 -6.19
CA TRP A 200 6.47 4.68 -5.16
C TRP A 200 6.70 6.14 -4.72
N GLN A 201 5.70 7.00 -4.91
CA GLN A 201 5.73 8.41 -4.49
C GLN A 201 4.78 8.63 -3.31
N PRO A 202 5.23 9.24 -2.19
CA PRO A 202 4.33 9.59 -1.10
C PRO A 202 3.37 10.69 -1.54
N LEU A 203 2.08 10.54 -1.21
CA LEU A 203 1.06 11.56 -1.51
C LEU A 203 0.96 12.62 -0.41
N GLY A 204 1.64 12.42 0.73
CA GLY A 204 1.54 13.33 1.87
C GLY A 204 0.18 13.24 2.58
N ALA A 205 -0.57 12.14 2.37
CA ALA A 205 -1.93 11.95 2.87
C ALA A 205 -2.10 10.58 3.55
N GLY A 206 -2.85 10.51 4.65
CA GLY A 206 -3.35 9.25 5.21
C GLY A 206 -4.56 8.68 4.44
N TYR A 207 -5.07 7.50 4.82
CA TYR A 207 -6.16 6.85 4.09
C TYR A 207 -7.45 7.69 3.99
N GLY A 208 -7.85 8.38 5.07
CA GLY A 208 -9.03 9.26 5.05
C GLY A 208 -8.86 10.44 4.08
N GLU A 209 -7.69 11.08 4.11
CA GLU A 209 -7.34 12.17 3.18
C GLU A 209 -7.24 11.68 1.73
N PHE A 210 -6.78 10.44 1.52
CA PHE A 210 -6.81 9.78 0.21
C PHE A 210 -8.24 9.59 -0.32
N LEU A 211 -9.20 9.20 0.52
CA LEU A 211 -10.62 9.13 0.11
C LEU A 211 -11.12 10.51 -0.34
N ILE A 212 -10.87 11.55 0.47
CA ILE A 212 -11.24 12.92 0.13
C ILE A 212 -10.57 13.37 -1.17
N PHE A 213 -9.28 13.05 -1.36
CA PHE A 213 -8.57 13.32 -2.59
C PHE A 213 -9.29 12.69 -3.79
N CYS A 214 -9.63 11.40 -3.72
CA CYS A 214 -10.36 10.72 -4.78
C CYS A 214 -11.73 11.35 -5.04
N PHE A 215 -12.46 11.77 -4.01
CA PHE A 215 -13.83 12.27 -4.15
C PHE A 215 -13.92 13.73 -4.56
N ASP A 216 -12.95 14.57 -4.18
CA ASP A 216 -13.11 16.03 -4.23
C ASP A 216 -11.98 16.80 -4.94
N SER A 217 -10.88 16.14 -5.32
CA SER A 217 -9.76 16.79 -6.03
C SER A 217 -9.91 16.82 -7.55
N ASP A 218 -9.14 17.70 -8.21
CA ASP A 218 -9.00 17.74 -9.66
C ASP A 218 -8.15 16.55 -10.16
N LEU A 219 -8.82 15.44 -10.50
CA LEU A 219 -8.18 14.24 -11.01
C LEU A 219 -7.55 14.45 -12.39
N SER A 220 -8.05 15.38 -13.20
CA SER A 220 -7.45 15.70 -14.50
C SER A 220 -6.06 16.33 -14.32
N LYS A 221 -5.91 17.19 -13.31
CA LYS A 221 -4.59 17.73 -12.93
C LYS A 221 -3.66 16.68 -12.35
N PHE A 222 -4.17 15.78 -11.49
CA PHE A 222 -3.35 14.70 -10.93
C PHE A 222 -2.86 13.73 -12.00
N TYR A 223 -3.74 13.30 -12.91
CA TYR A 223 -3.42 12.40 -14.01
C TYR A 223 -2.91 13.12 -15.27
N LYS A 224 -2.37 14.33 -15.13
CA LYS A 224 -1.83 15.08 -16.27
C LYS A 224 -0.69 14.28 -16.92
N GLY A 225 -0.85 13.98 -18.21
CA GLY A 225 0.09 13.14 -18.98
C GLY A 225 -0.18 11.63 -18.89
N LEU A 226 -1.17 11.20 -18.10
CA LEU A 226 -1.65 9.81 -18.01
C LEU A 226 -3.08 9.64 -18.57
N ARG A 227 -3.82 10.75 -18.76
CA ARG A 227 -5.09 10.80 -19.48
C ARG A 227 -4.85 11.30 -20.90
N TRP A 228 -4.99 10.41 -21.89
CA TRP A 228 -4.91 10.74 -23.32
C TRP A 228 -6.25 11.29 -23.81
N SER A 229 -6.28 11.95 -24.96
CA SER A 229 -7.42 12.73 -25.48
C SER A 229 -8.80 12.06 -25.44
N THR A 230 -8.88 10.74 -25.54
CA THR A 230 -10.13 9.97 -25.54
C THR A 230 -10.23 8.97 -24.39
N TRP A 231 -9.50 9.19 -23.29
CA TRP A 231 -9.40 8.23 -22.16
C TRP A 231 -10.76 7.81 -21.58
N ASP A 232 -11.70 8.73 -21.55
CA ASP A 232 -13.06 8.59 -21.03
C ASP A 232 -13.86 7.53 -21.80
N GLN A 233 -13.73 7.50 -23.14
CA GLN A 233 -14.38 6.51 -24.00
C GLN A 233 -13.88 5.08 -23.74
N PHE A 234 -12.64 4.93 -23.29
CA PHE A 234 -12.03 3.63 -23.01
C PHE A 234 -12.44 3.08 -21.65
N ILE A 235 -12.68 3.96 -20.66
CA ILE A 235 -13.13 3.53 -19.33
C ILE A 235 -14.48 2.83 -19.37
N GLY A 236 -15.39 3.25 -20.24
CA GLY A 236 -16.68 2.57 -20.41
C GLY A 236 -16.57 1.09 -20.82
N ASN A 237 -15.44 0.67 -21.41
CA ASN A 237 -15.17 -0.70 -21.83
C ASN A 237 -14.18 -1.45 -20.91
N LEU A 238 -13.70 -0.80 -19.83
CA LEU A 238 -12.72 -1.38 -18.94
C LEU A 238 -13.42 -2.37 -18.00
N ALA A 239 -13.15 -3.66 -18.18
CA ALA A 239 -13.54 -4.64 -17.18
C ALA A 239 -12.90 -4.31 -15.83
N ASP A 240 -13.69 -4.35 -14.76
CA ASP A 240 -13.30 -3.89 -13.41
C ASP A 240 -12.09 -4.66 -12.82
N THR A 241 -11.73 -5.80 -13.40
CA THR A 241 -10.57 -6.65 -13.05
C THR A 241 -9.33 -6.45 -13.94
N LYS A 242 -9.38 -5.53 -14.90
CA LYS A 242 -8.32 -5.27 -15.88
C LYS A 242 -7.77 -3.86 -15.80
N THR A 243 -6.65 -3.62 -16.45
CA THR A 243 -6.06 -2.28 -16.58
C THR A 243 -5.37 -2.15 -17.94
N TYR A 244 -5.05 -0.93 -18.37
CA TYR A 244 -4.36 -0.71 -19.63
C TYR A 244 -2.84 -0.85 -19.47
N SER A 245 -2.24 -1.68 -20.32
CA SER A 245 -0.81 -1.70 -20.58
C SER A 245 -0.52 -0.98 -21.89
N PHE A 246 0.58 -0.22 -21.92
CA PHE A 246 0.95 0.67 -23.02
C PHE A 246 2.22 0.18 -23.72
N ARG A 247 2.30 0.34 -25.05
CA ARG A 247 3.54 0.19 -25.83
C ARG A 247 3.75 1.38 -26.77
N PRO A 248 4.92 2.06 -26.76
CA PRO A 248 6.03 1.90 -25.81
C PRO A 248 5.58 2.07 -24.35
N TYR A 249 6.35 1.53 -23.40
CA TYR A 249 5.95 1.55 -21.98
C TYR A 249 6.02 2.99 -21.44
N LEU A 250 5.12 3.35 -20.51
CA LEU A 250 5.02 4.73 -20.02
C LEU A 250 6.29 5.24 -19.30
N TRP A 251 7.13 4.34 -18.78
CA TRP A 251 8.42 4.71 -18.17
C TRP A 251 9.59 4.82 -19.17
N GLU A 252 9.38 4.48 -20.43
CA GLU A 252 10.38 4.68 -21.47
C GLU A 252 10.45 6.17 -21.83
N GLN A 253 11.68 6.67 -21.97
CA GLN A 253 11.93 8.08 -22.25
C GLN A 253 11.28 8.50 -23.57
N GLY A 254 10.57 9.63 -23.56
CA GLY A 254 9.94 10.19 -24.75
C GLY A 254 8.63 9.50 -25.15
N THR A 255 8.11 8.59 -24.33
CA THR A 255 6.80 7.96 -24.56
C THR A 255 5.69 9.01 -24.57
N ASP A 256 4.99 9.07 -25.69
CA ASP A 256 3.80 9.89 -25.91
C ASP A 256 2.56 9.01 -25.76
N ILE A 257 1.83 9.19 -24.65
CA ILE A 257 0.66 8.36 -24.32
C ILE A 257 -0.44 8.41 -25.37
N GLU A 258 -0.53 9.49 -26.17
CA GLU A 258 -1.48 9.59 -27.28
C GLU A 258 -1.21 8.54 -28.35
N LYS A 259 0.08 8.26 -28.61
CA LYS A 259 0.55 7.38 -29.68
C LYS A 259 0.77 5.93 -29.22
N CYS A 260 0.67 5.66 -27.92
CA CYS A 260 0.81 4.31 -27.40
C CYS A 260 -0.29 3.39 -27.94
N THR A 261 0.11 2.17 -28.32
CA THR A 261 -0.84 1.06 -28.41
C THR A 261 -1.23 0.62 -27.00
N ARG A 262 -2.48 0.18 -26.82
CA ARG A 262 -3.08 -0.11 -25.52
C ARG A 262 -3.65 -1.52 -25.52
N LYS A 263 -3.37 -2.30 -24.47
CA LYS A 263 -3.90 -3.65 -24.27
C LYS A 263 -4.50 -3.78 -22.87
N LEU A 264 -5.67 -4.41 -22.78
CA LEU A 264 -6.25 -4.81 -21.50
C LEU A 264 -5.49 -6.02 -20.95
N VAL A 265 -4.95 -5.89 -19.74
CA VAL A 265 -4.26 -6.97 -19.01
C VAL A 265 -4.92 -7.17 -17.65
N GLY A 266 -4.74 -8.37 -17.07
CA GLY A 266 -5.23 -8.63 -15.72
C GLY A 266 -4.52 -7.74 -14.71
N ILE A 267 -5.26 -7.22 -13.72
CA ILE A 267 -4.67 -6.29 -12.74
C ILE A 267 -3.56 -6.93 -11.89
N GLU A 268 -3.65 -8.24 -11.62
CA GLU A 268 -2.60 -8.99 -10.90
C GLU A 268 -1.35 -9.19 -11.74
N GLU A 269 -1.52 -9.53 -13.01
CA GLU A 269 -0.41 -9.61 -13.97
C GLU A 269 0.30 -8.25 -14.06
N MET A 270 -0.45 -7.16 -14.14
CA MET A 270 0.11 -5.81 -14.17
C MET A 270 0.87 -5.50 -12.87
N TYR A 271 0.30 -5.79 -11.71
CA TYR A 271 0.96 -5.54 -10.42
C TYR A 271 2.31 -6.27 -10.34
N ASN A 272 2.29 -7.59 -10.60
CA ASN A 272 3.49 -8.41 -10.51
C ASN A 272 4.57 -7.93 -11.49
N PHE A 273 4.17 -7.59 -12.72
CA PHE A 273 5.07 -7.04 -13.72
C PHE A 273 5.65 -5.68 -13.31
N ASN A 274 4.84 -4.75 -12.81
CA ASN A 274 5.29 -3.42 -12.39
C ASN A 274 6.24 -3.49 -11.19
N ILE A 275 5.97 -4.36 -10.21
CA ILE A 275 6.87 -4.55 -9.06
C ILE A 275 8.20 -5.18 -9.48
N MET A 276 8.17 -6.21 -10.33
CA MET A 276 9.38 -6.80 -10.89
C MET A 276 10.19 -5.74 -11.64
N LYS A 277 9.55 -4.98 -12.54
CA LYS A 277 10.23 -4.00 -13.37
C LYS A 277 10.73 -2.79 -12.58
N SER A 278 9.99 -2.36 -11.57
CA SER A 278 10.44 -1.34 -10.61
C SER A 278 11.75 -1.73 -9.94
N LYS A 279 11.89 -2.99 -9.51
CA LYS A 279 13.13 -3.50 -8.90
C LYS A 279 14.30 -3.47 -9.88
N GLU A 280 14.10 -3.93 -11.11
CA GLU A 280 15.12 -3.88 -12.17
C GLU A 280 15.60 -2.44 -12.43
N LEU A 281 14.67 -1.52 -12.67
CA LEU A 281 14.99 -0.12 -12.99
C LEU A 281 15.70 0.60 -11.84
N ASN A 282 15.39 0.26 -10.59
CA ASN A 282 16.02 0.87 -9.43
C ASN A 282 17.38 0.24 -9.09
N ALA A 283 17.58 -1.05 -9.39
CA ALA A 283 18.91 -1.68 -9.32
C ALA A 283 19.88 -1.03 -10.33
N ASP A 284 19.44 -0.82 -11.57
CA ASP A 284 20.23 -0.18 -12.62
C ASP A 284 20.63 1.27 -12.27
N LYS A 285 19.73 2.02 -11.62
CA LYS A 285 20.03 3.37 -11.11
C LYS A 285 21.08 3.36 -10.00
N GLY A 286 21.09 2.33 -9.16
CA GLY A 286 22.11 2.15 -8.12
C GLY A 286 23.50 1.93 -8.73
N ILE A 287 23.60 1.04 -9.71
CA ILE A 287 24.86 0.72 -10.41
C ILE A 287 25.44 1.97 -11.10
N LYS A 288 24.61 2.71 -11.86
CA LYS A 288 25.07 3.93 -12.56
C LYS A 288 25.55 5.02 -11.60
N LYS A 289 24.96 5.14 -10.40
CA LYS A 289 25.41 6.12 -9.38
C LYS A 289 26.75 5.73 -8.77
N ASP A 290 26.98 4.44 -8.54
CA ASP A 290 28.24 3.94 -7.98
C ASP A 290 29.40 4.09 -8.97
N ASP A 291 29.16 3.87 -10.27
CA ASP A 291 30.17 4.09 -11.31
C ASP A 291 30.53 5.58 -11.46
N THR A 292 29.53 6.47 -11.41
CA THR A 292 29.77 7.93 -11.47
C THR A 292 30.56 8.42 -10.25
N LYS A 293 30.27 7.91 -9.04
CA LYS A 293 31.04 8.25 -7.82
C LYS A 293 32.48 7.74 -7.87
N LYS A 294 32.72 6.55 -8.42
CA LYS A 294 34.08 6.00 -8.57
C LYS A 294 34.96 6.82 -9.51
N ASP A 295 34.38 7.44 -10.54
CA ASP A 295 35.10 8.32 -11.44
C ASP A 295 35.39 9.70 -10.82
N GLU A 296 34.48 10.21 -9.96
CA GLU A 296 34.70 11.46 -9.21
C GLU A 296 35.73 11.33 -8.08
N THR A 297 36.01 10.12 -7.58
CA THR A 297 37.05 9.91 -6.54
C THR A 297 38.46 9.65 -7.10
N LYS A 298 38.61 9.68 -8.43
CA LYS A 298 39.87 9.48 -9.15
C LYS A 298 40.46 10.76 -9.76
N GLN A 299 39.90 11.93 -9.48
CA GLN A 299 40.47 13.24 -9.81
C GLN A 299 41.06 13.95 -8.59
#